data_AF-Q17NU3-F1
#
_entry.id   AF-Q17NU3-F1
#
_cell.length_a   1.000
_cell.length_b   1.000
_cell.length_c   1.000
_cell.angle_alpha   90.00
_cell.angle_beta   90.00
_cell.angle_gamma   90.00
#
_symmetry.space_group_name_H-M   'P 1'
#
loop_
_entity.id
_entity.type
_entity.pdbx_description
1 polymer ?
#
loop_
_entity_poly.entity_id
_entity_poly.type
_entity_poly.pdbx_seq_one_letter_code
_entity_poly.pdbx_strand_id
1 'polypeptide(L)'
;MFASLKNKIKEETGSDVTSLPSRSSQPDMAMASGQRFRRSRGESLTSMASMDELSLLEQKDAELSATRIQLQELAGQCNEFRDQIRAYEEDKVRMEEANKLLEDSLKVAQVQKDLLCEEQDKIQNLQQQEISKLKSMLLFREQEAVDRISHQKAAEQQVESLKQELGRVRGIEPMIEDLQDELENIRHSTSIENNNLRSTLAAVEEENRHLKSRIQVLEESRASLTSGNTDERIRSLLQERKSLEQRLEEAHLHLSDIKSSWSGQNLALETQVNRLSRQVAEETRERHNALKLKDDLIEKVKQLEFELEKTRNEVTQRDNKITLMSEEIDELNSALREAREQHEEEVTFMNCKLEQLQVELNNIRTNLTETEQRLLESLEGSDRSMNSYKSQILQLEDSVRALDGQLSMEKQEKLTILMKNTEISQKEEILRKELRQEQEEAQELHDRASFLQRELDKKLNTVNELRKQIDELMSTNLEQNAKLAALDSLHAELIDKNKIIKILNQRLVDMKKTLQEEINSNNNNNYNNNNNNNSVTTISGTSHPNGTIVMDEVNFRYLKHVIIKFLTSREVEARQLVKAVATLLQLSHEEEKLLQNTLTWKMSWFGSRRGQHSQISQSTTVPPS
;
A
#
# COMPACT_ATOMS: atom_id res chain seq x y z
N MET A 1 -15.50 -38.77 -28.73
CA MET A 1 -15.76 -39.76 -27.66
C MET A 1 -16.25 -39.06 -26.38
N PHE A 2 -17.49 -38.56 -26.35
CA PHE A 2 -17.98 -37.74 -25.22
C PHE A 2 -19.19 -38.31 -24.45
N ALA A 3 -19.89 -39.31 -24.99
CA ALA A 3 -21.02 -39.94 -24.29
C ALA A 3 -20.59 -40.79 -23.06
N SER A 4 -19.37 -41.33 -23.06
CA SER A 4 -18.93 -42.31 -22.05
C SER A 4 -18.46 -41.69 -20.72
N LEU A 5 -18.15 -40.40 -20.68
CA LEU A 5 -17.64 -39.75 -19.45
C LEU A 5 -18.77 -39.37 -18.49
N LYS A 6 -19.96 -39.03 -19.03
CA LYS A 6 -21.11 -38.52 -18.26
C LYS A 6 -21.76 -39.58 -17.35
N ASN A 7 -21.52 -40.87 -17.59
CA ASN A 7 -22.00 -41.94 -16.73
C ASN A 7 -21.10 -42.17 -15.50
N LYS A 8 -19.79 -41.92 -15.60
CA LYS A 8 -18.82 -42.36 -14.57
C LYS A 8 -18.72 -41.46 -13.34
N ILE A 9 -19.27 -40.25 -13.41
CA ILE A 9 -19.35 -39.31 -12.26
C ILE A 9 -20.66 -39.54 -11.45
N LYS A 10 -21.58 -40.39 -11.92
CA LYS A 10 -22.87 -40.65 -11.28
C LYS A 10 -22.92 -41.95 -10.44
N GLU A 11 -21.76 -42.58 -10.20
CA GLU A 11 -21.69 -43.95 -9.67
C GLU A 11 -20.83 -44.09 -8.39
N GLU A 12 -20.06 -43.06 -7.97
CA GLU A 12 -19.15 -43.14 -6.80
C GLU A 12 -19.57 -42.33 -5.56
N THR A 13 -20.69 -41.60 -5.57
CA THR A 13 -21.20 -40.91 -4.35
C THR A 13 -22.72 -41.01 -4.21
N GLY A 14 -23.20 -41.72 -3.17
CA GLY A 14 -24.62 -41.71 -2.78
C GLY A 14 -25.19 -43.07 -2.40
N SER A 15 -24.87 -43.57 -1.20
CA SER A 15 -25.54 -44.74 -0.62
C SER A 15 -26.82 -44.34 0.12
N ASP A 16 -27.97 -44.35 -0.55
CA ASP A 16 -29.28 -44.15 0.09
C ASP A 16 -29.87 -45.47 0.60
N VAL A 17 -30.14 -45.53 1.91
CA VAL A 17 -30.69 -46.72 2.58
C VAL A 17 -32.17 -46.54 2.91
N THR A 18 -33.00 -47.34 2.22
CA THR A 18 -34.39 -47.75 2.49
C THR A 18 -35.17 -47.06 3.63
N SER A 19 -36.37 -46.56 3.31
CA SER A 19 -37.32 -45.96 4.24
C SER A 19 -38.37 -46.95 4.80
N LEU A 20 -38.99 -46.55 5.94
CA LEU A 20 -40.18 -47.12 6.60
C LEU A 20 -40.00 -48.46 7.38
N PRO A 21 -40.87 -48.79 8.37
CA PRO A 21 -42.03 -48.06 8.91
C PRO A 21 -42.01 -47.79 10.45
N SER A 22 -43.11 -47.20 10.92
CA SER A 22 -43.37 -46.62 12.26
C SER A 22 -43.67 -47.60 13.41
N ARG A 23 -43.44 -47.16 14.68
CA ARG A 23 -44.49 -47.18 15.73
C ARG A 23 -44.22 -46.28 16.96
N SER A 24 -45.29 -46.08 17.73
CA SER A 24 -45.52 -45.19 18.88
C SER A 24 -44.96 -45.64 20.24
N SER A 25 -44.59 -44.68 21.10
CA SER A 25 -44.96 -44.66 22.54
C SER A 25 -44.68 -43.31 23.24
N GLN A 26 -45.36 -43.10 24.37
CA GLN A 26 -45.25 -42.03 25.39
C GLN A 26 -45.07 -42.74 26.76
N PRO A 27 -44.84 -42.08 27.92
CA PRO A 27 -44.51 -40.66 28.21
C PRO A 27 -43.35 -40.50 29.25
N ASP A 28 -43.34 -39.34 29.94
CA ASP A 28 -43.08 -39.12 31.40
C ASP A 28 -41.86 -38.36 31.95
N MET A 29 -42.15 -37.62 33.05
CA MET A 29 -41.31 -36.83 34.00
C MET A 29 -40.52 -35.63 33.43
N ALA A 30 -40.64 -34.38 33.91
CA ALA A 30 -40.55 -33.78 35.26
C ALA A 30 -39.09 -33.52 35.73
N MET A 31 -38.75 -32.47 36.50
CA MET A 31 -39.54 -31.50 37.28
C MET A 31 -39.11 -30.02 37.09
N ALA A 32 -39.96 -29.12 37.58
CA ALA A 32 -39.72 -27.69 37.68
C ALA A 32 -38.88 -27.29 38.92
N SER A 33 -38.34 -26.06 38.94
CA SER A 33 -38.45 -25.21 40.13
C SER A 33 -38.33 -23.72 39.77
N GLY A 34 -39.29 -22.92 40.22
CA GLY A 34 -39.30 -21.47 40.08
C GLY A 34 -40.03 -20.84 41.27
N GLN A 35 -39.30 -20.52 42.34
CA GLN A 35 -39.88 -19.98 43.57
C GLN A 35 -39.54 -18.50 43.74
N ARG A 36 -40.57 -17.65 43.74
CA ARG A 36 -40.49 -16.28 44.26
C ARG A 36 -40.74 -16.31 45.77
N PHE A 37 -39.82 -15.78 46.56
CA PHE A 37 -39.99 -15.65 48.01
C PHE A 37 -41.17 -14.73 48.35
N ARG A 38 -41.94 -15.11 49.38
CA ARG A 38 -42.96 -14.25 50.00
C ARG A 38 -42.31 -13.30 51.00
N ARG A 39 -42.80 -12.06 51.07
CA ARG A 39 -42.59 -11.19 52.24
C ARG A 39 -43.29 -11.81 53.46
N SER A 40 -42.61 -11.83 54.60
CA SER A 40 -43.25 -12.06 55.90
C SER A 40 -43.73 -10.75 56.52
N ARG A 41 -44.66 -10.83 57.47
CA ARG A 41 -45.28 -9.72 58.19
C ARG A 41 -44.86 -9.80 59.65
N GLY A 42 -44.11 -8.81 60.14
CA GLY A 42 -43.85 -8.63 61.57
C GLY A 42 -45.02 -7.89 62.22
N GLU A 43 -45.47 -8.39 63.37
CA GLU A 43 -46.46 -7.71 64.21
C GLU A 43 -45.77 -7.17 65.46
N SER A 44 -46.24 -6.02 65.95
CA SER A 44 -45.66 -5.32 67.09
C SER A 44 -46.65 -5.29 68.24
N LEU A 45 -46.29 -5.93 69.36
CA LEU A 45 -46.93 -5.72 70.66
C LEU A 45 -45.88 -5.36 71.70
N THR A 46 -46.28 -4.49 72.62
CA THR A 46 -45.43 -3.81 73.61
C THR A 46 -45.11 -4.66 74.83
N SER A 47 -43.89 -4.60 75.35
CA SER A 47 -43.63 -4.23 76.77
C SER A 47 -42.13 -4.04 77.06
N MET A 48 -41.84 -3.25 78.08
CA MET A 48 -40.50 -2.96 78.64
C MET A 48 -39.80 -4.21 79.20
N ALA A 49 -38.47 -4.35 79.01
CA ALA A 49 -37.51 -4.64 80.10
C ALA A 49 -36.01 -4.60 79.67
N SER A 50 -35.23 -3.82 80.42
CA SER A 50 -33.79 -3.98 80.74
C SER A 50 -32.85 -4.82 79.82
N MET A 51 -31.89 -4.13 79.21
CA MET A 51 -30.48 -4.54 78.96
C MET A 51 -30.21 -5.72 77.99
N ASP A 52 -31.11 -6.70 77.88
CA ASP A 52 -30.97 -7.86 76.99
C ASP A 52 -31.30 -7.51 75.52
N GLU A 53 -32.12 -6.47 75.29
CA GLU A 53 -32.31 -5.87 73.96
C GLU A 53 -30.98 -5.42 73.32
N LEU A 54 -29.98 -5.02 74.11
CA LEU A 54 -28.68 -4.60 73.57
C LEU A 54 -27.87 -5.80 73.06
N SER A 55 -27.92 -6.93 73.79
CA SER A 55 -27.34 -8.22 73.36
C SER A 55 -28.04 -8.75 72.10
N LEU A 56 -29.37 -8.66 72.07
CA LEU A 56 -30.15 -9.06 70.90
C LEU A 56 -29.88 -8.16 69.67
N LEU A 57 -29.68 -6.84 69.89
CA LEU A 57 -29.33 -5.89 68.84
C LEU A 57 -27.89 -6.14 68.32
N GLU A 58 -26.93 -6.38 69.21
CA GLU A 58 -25.55 -6.71 68.87
C GLU A 58 -25.46 -8.04 68.09
N GLN A 59 -26.26 -9.04 68.47
CA GLN A 59 -26.42 -10.27 67.67
C GLN A 59 -27.03 -9.96 66.28
N LYS A 60 -28.02 -9.08 66.19
CA LYS A 60 -28.66 -8.73 64.90
C LYS A 60 -27.76 -7.89 64.01
N ASP A 61 -26.93 -7.01 64.57
CA ASP A 61 -25.89 -6.30 63.81
C ASP A 61 -24.75 -7.26 63.40
N ALA A 62 -24.41 -8.27 64.20
CA ALA A 62 -23.51 -9.35 63.78
C ALA A 62 -24.08 -10.15 62.59
N GLU A 63 -25.35 -10.57 62.65
CA GLU A 63 -26.06 -11.23 61.54
C GLU A 63 -26.16 -10.32 60.28
N LEU A 64 -26.41 -9.02 60.45
CA LEU A 64 -26.40 -8.04 59.37
C LEU A 64 -24.99 -7.80 58.79
N SER A 65 -23.94 -7.89 59.60
CA SER A 65 -22.55 -7.80 59.12
C SER A 65 -22.15 -9.03 58.31
N ALA A 66 -22.50 -10.24 58.78
CA ALA A 66 -22.24 -11.49 58.08
C ALA A 66 -23.00 -11.57 56.74
N THR A 67 -24.26 -11.17 56.72
CA THR A 67 -25.05 -11.12 55.47
C THR A 67 -24.59 -10.02 54.52
N ARG A 68 -24.08 -8.88 55.00
CA ARG A 68 -23.38 -7.89 54.16
C ARG A 68 -22.11 -8.45 53.52
N ILE A 69 -21.29 -9.19 54.28
CA ILE A 69 -20.08 -9.84 53.78
C ILE A 69 -20.44 -10.88 52.70
N GLN A 70 -21.42 -11.75 52.94
CA GLN A 70 -21.89 -12.73 51.95
C GLN A 70 -22.46 -12.06 50.69
N LEU A 71 -23.19 -10.94 50.82
CA LEU A 71 -23.64 -10.16 49.66
C LEU A 71 -22.47 -9.51 48.89
N GLN A 72 -21.40 -9.12 49.58
CA GLN A 72 -20.19 -8.58 48.97
C GLN A 72 -19.36 -9.66 48.26
N GLU A 73 -19.25 -10.86 48.82
CA GLU A 73 -18.65 -12.04 48.19
C GLU A 73 -19.43 -12.46 46.94
N LEU A 74 -20.75 -12.57 47.04
CA LEU A 74 -21.64 -12.85 45.90
C LEU A 74 -21.57 -11.77 44.82
N ALA A 75 -21.45 -10.48 45.21
CA ALA A 75 -21.23 -9.39 44.26
C ALA A 75 -19.85 -9.49 43.57
N GLY A 76 -18.82 -9.93 44.29
CA GLY A 76 -17.50 -10.27 43.74
C GLY A 76 -17.60 -11.35 42.66
N GLN A 77 -18.17 -12.52 43.01
CA GLN A 77 -18.40 -13.62 42.07
C GLN A 77 -19.26 -13.20 40.86
N CYS A 78 -20.29 -12.38 41.07
CA CYS A 78 -21.11 -11.84 39.97
C CYS A 78 -20.38 -10.84 39.06
N ASN A 79 -19.27 -10.26 39.52
CA ASN A 79 -18.38 -9.45 38.68
C ASN A 79 -17.35 -10.36 37.98
N GLU A 80 -16.74 -11.31 38.69
CA GLU A 80 -15.82 -12.30 38.09
C GLU A 80 -16.47 -13.09 36.95
N PHE A 81 -17.72 -13.57 37.11
CA PHE A 81 -18.46 -14.21 36.02
C PHE A 81 -18.77 -13.25 34.86
N ARG A 82 -18.98 -11.95 35.12
CA ARG A 82 -19.18 -10.95 34.06
C ARG A 82 -17.89 -10.67 33.29
N ASP A 83 -16.76 -10.67 33.98
CA ASP A 83 -15.43 -10.51 33.38
C ASP A 83 -15.05 -11.75 32.56
N GLN A 84 -15.37 -12.96 33.04
CA GLN A 84 -15.23 -14.20 32.27
C GLN A 84 -16.13 -14.23 31.03
N ILE A 85 -17.41 -13.83 31.14
CA ILE A 85 -18.32 -13.75 29.98
C ILE A 85 -17.76 -12.80 28.92
N ARG A 86 -17.32 -11.60 29.33
CA ARG A 86 -16.67 -10.63 28.43
C ARG A 86 -15.41 -11.21 27.78
N ALA A 87 -14.54 -11.90 28.54
CA ALA A 87 -13.35 -12.53 27.98
C ALA A 87 -13.70 -13.61 26.93
N TYR A 88 -14.73 -14.43 27.18
CA TYR A 88 -15.23 -15.40 26.21
C TYR A 88 -15.88 -14.74 24.98
N GLU A 89 -16.54 -13.59 25.13
CA GLU A 89 -17.07 -12.82 24.00
C GLU A 89 -15.94 -12.20 23.15
N GLU A 90 -14.88 -11.68 23.79
CA GLU A 90 -13.68 -11.16 23.12
C GLU A 90 -12.83 -12.26 22.45
N ASP A 91 -12.76 -13.46 23.04
CA ASP A 91 -12.16 -14.65 22.40
C ASP A 91 -13.02 -15.15 21.23
N LYS A 92 -14.36 -15.18 21.39
CA LYS A 92 -15.29 -15.58 20.32
C LYS A 92 -15.13 -14.69 19.08
N VAL A 93 -15.14 -13.36 19.25
CA VAL A 93 -14.97 -12.42 18.14
C VAL A 93 -13.63 -12.64 17.44
N ARG A 94 -12.53 -12.80 18.19
CA ARG A 94 -11.21 -13.10 17.60
C ARG A 94 -11.19 -14.42 16.82
N MET A 95 -11.91 -15.45 17.27
CA MET A 95 -12.02 -16.72 16.54
C MET A 95 -12.93 -16.60 15.30
N GLU A 96 -13.98 -15.78 15.33
CA GLU A 96 -14.82 -15.48 14.17
C GLU A 96 -14.05 -14.68 13.10
N GLU A 97 -13.23 -13.71 13.51
CA GLU A 97 -12.30 -12.98 12.63
C GLU A 97 -11.21 -13.89 12.03
N ALA A 98 -10.59 -14.75 12.85
CA ALA A 98 -9.58 -15.69 12.39
C ALA A 98 -10.14 -16.72 11.39
N ASN A 99 -11.34 -17.25 11.64
CA ASN A 99 -12.01 -18.15 10.71
C ASN A 99 -12.32 -17.46 9.38
N LYS A 100 -12.80 -16.20 9.40
CA LYS A 100 -13.04 -15.43 8.18
C LYS A 100 -11.77 -15.23 7.35
N LEU A 101 -10.65 -14.89 8.00
CA LEU A 101 -9.34 -14.77 7.33
C LEU A 101 -8.87 -16.10 6.72
N LEU A 102 -9.12 -17.23 7.39
CA LEU A 102 -8.83 -18.57 6.86
C LEU A 102 -9.72 -18.93 5.67
N GLU A 103 -11.02 -18.61 5.71
CA GLU A 103 -11.91 -18.79 4.56
C GLU A 103 -11.49 -17.95 3.35
N ASP A 104 -11.14 -16.68 3.56
CA ASP A 104 -10.73 -15.78 2.48
C ASP A 104 -9.36 -16.20 1.90
N SER A 105 -8.44 -16.69 2.75
CA SER A 105 -7.20 -17.34 2.30
C SER A 105 -7.46 -18.63 1.51
N LEU A 106 -8.45 -19.44 1.91
CA LEU A 106 -8.83 -20.67 1.20
C LEU A 106 -9.42 -20.36 -0.19
N LYS A 107 -10.25 -19.31 -0.29
CA LYS A 107 -10.80 -18.82 -1.57
C LYS A 107 -9.68 -18.40 -2.52
N VAL A 108 -8.68 -17.64 -2.04
CA VAL A 108 -7.49 -17.25 -2.83
C VAL A 108 -6.68 -18.46 -3.27
N ALA A 109 -6.41 -19.42 -2.38
CA ALA A 109 -5.66 -20.64 -2.71
C ALA A 109 -6.39 -21.52 -3.76
N GLN A 110 -7.72 -21.60 -3.69
CA GLN A 110 -8.53 -22.32 -4.68
C GLN A 110 -8.50 -21.62 -6.06
N VAL A 111 -8.64 -20.30 -6.11
CA VAL A 111 -8.50 -19.53 -7.38
C VAL A 111 -7.11 -19.68 -7.98
N GLN A 112 -6.04 -19.68 -7.18
CA GLN A 112 -4.68 -19.93 -7.66
C GLN A 112 -4.52 -21.34 -8.23
N LYS A 113 -5.10 -22.36 -7.58
CA LYS A 113 -5.10 -23.74 -8.07
C LYS A 113 -5.85 -23.87 -9.40
N ASP A 114 -7.01 -23.25 -9.53
CA ASP A 114 -7.83 -23.34 -10.75
C ASP A 114 -7.13 -22.63 -11.92
N LEU A 115 -6.52 -21.46 -11.69
CA LEU A 115 -5.69 -20.77 -12.67
C LEU A 115 -4.48 -21.62 -13.11
N LEU A 116 -3.82 -22.32 -12.18
CA LEU A 116 -2.72 -23.24 -12.52
C LEU A 116 -3.19 -24.43 -13.37
N CYS A 117 -4.42 -24.93 -13.16
CA CYS A 117 -5.01 -25.95 -14.01
C CYS A 117 -5.29 -25.40 -15.43
N GLU A 118 -5.87 -24.20 -15.54
CA GLU A 118 -6.09 -23.55 -16.83
C GLU A 118 -4.80 -23.32 -17.62
N GLU A 119 -3.73 -22.84 -16.98
CA GLU A 119 -2.42 -22.66 -17.63
C GLU A 119 -1.80 -24.00 -18.04
N GLN A 120 -1.95 -25.05 -17.23
CA GLN A 120 -1.51 -26.39 -17.60
C GLN A 120 -2.25 -26.93 -18.83
N ASP A 121 -3.59 -26.75 -18.89
CA ASP A 121 -4.38 -27.14 -20.06
C ASP A 121 -4.02 -26.31 -21.30
N LYS A 122 -3.77 -25.00 -21.17
CA LYS A 122 -3.28 -24.14 -22.29
C LYS A 122 -1.95 -24.66 -22.82
N ILE A 123 -0.98 -24.93 -21.95
CA ILE A 123 0.34 -25.47 -22.32
C ILE A 123 0.19 -26.83 -23.02
N GLN A 124 -0.63 -27.74 -22.49
CA GLN A 124 -0.86 -29.06 -23.09
C GLN A 124 -1.52 -28.96 -24.48
N ASN A 125 -2.48 -28.05 -24.66
CA ASN A 125 -3.11 -27.82 -25.97
C ASN A 125 -2.12 -27.25 -27.00
N LEU A 126 -1.30 -26.27 -26.62
CA LEU A 126 -0.25 -25.71 -27.49
C LEU A 126 0.78 -26.77 -27.89
N GLN A 127 1.26 -27.59 -26.93
CA GLN A 127 2.15 -28.70 -27.21
C GLN A 127 1.52 -29.73 -28.16
N GLN A 128 0.24 -30.08 -27.97
CA GLN A 128 -0.46 -31.01 -28.85
C GLN A 128 -0.64 -30.44 -30.28
N GLN A 129 -0.88 -29.13 -30.41
CA GLN A 129 -0.94 -28.45 -31.71
C GLN A 129 0.43 -28.45 -32.41
N GLU A 130 1.51 -28.13 -31.69
CA GLU A 130 2.87 -28.11 -32.23
C GLU A 130 3.34 -29.52 -32.63
N ILE A 131 3.12 -30.53 -31.80
CA ILE A 131 3.39 -31.95 -32.12
C ILE A 131 2.64 -32.37 -33.39
N SER A 132 1.38 -31.94 -33.54
CA SER A 132 0.58 -32.25 -34.74
C SER A 132 1.15 -31.58 -35.99
N LYS A 133 1.56 -30.31 -35.89
CA LYS A 133 2.21 -29.55 -36.97
C LYS A 133 3.56 -30.16 -37.36
N LEU A 134 4.39 -30.53 -36.37
CA LEU A 134 5.67 -31.22 -36.58
C LEU A 134 5.46 -32.57 -37.28
N LYS A 135 4.44 -33.34 -36.88
CA LYS A 135 4.10 -34.61 -37.53
C LYS A 135 3.68 -34.44 -38.99
N SER A 136 2.88 -33.43 -39.32
CA SER A 136 2.51 -33.15 -40.71
C SER A 136 3.71 -32.69 -41.56
N MET A 137 4.59 -31.84 -41.01
CA MET A 137 5.82 -31.44 -41.70
C MET A 137 6.80 -32.60 -41.89
N LEU A 138 6.87 -33.54 -40.93
CA LEU A 138 7.67 -34.76 -41.05
C LEU A 138 7.12 -35.68 -42.15
N LEU A 139 5.81 -35.97 -42.14
CA LEU A 139 5.15 -36.78 -43.18
C LEU A 139 5.34 -36.18 -44.58
N PHE A 140 5.21 -34.86 -44.72
CA PHE A 140 5.49 -34.17 -45.99
C PHE A 140 6.96 -34.36 -46.42
N ARG A 141 7.92 -34.25 -45.49
CA ARG A 141 9.35 -34.46 -45.76
C ARG A 141 9.71 -35.91 -46.09
N GLU A 142 9.03 -36.88 -45.47
CA GLU A 142 9.16 -38.29 -45.79
C GLU A 142 8.62 -38.58 -47.21
N GLN A 143 7.46 -38.03 -47.59
CA GLN A 143 6.94 -38.13 -48.95
C GLN A 143 7.87 -37.44 -49.97
N GLU A 144 8.34 -36.22 -49.68
CA GLU A 144 9.30 -35.48 -50.54
C GLU A 144 10.63 -36.25 -50.71
N ALA A 145 11.02 -37.09 -49.75
CA ALA A 145 12.17 -37.98 -49.86
C ALA A 145 11.85 -39.25 -50.69
N VAL A 146 10.70 -39.88 -50.49
CA VAL A 146 10.22 -41.03 -51.29
C VAL A 146 10.07 -40.66 -52.77
N ASP A 147 9.46 -39.51 -53.06
CA ASP A 147 9.28 -39.01 -54.42
C ASP A 147 10.63 -38.75 -55.09
N ARG A 148 11.58 -38.11 -54.40
CA ARG A 148 12.96 -37.93 -54.90
C ARG A 148 13.67 -39.26 -55.18
N ILE A 149 13.54 -40.26 -54.31
CA ILE A 149 14.10 -41.61 -54.54
C ILE A 149 13.44 -42.28 -55.75
N SER A 150 12.13 -42.06 -55.98
CA SER A 150 11.43 -42.61 -57.14
C SER A 150 11.92 -41.98 -58.45
N HIS A 151 12.09 -40.65 -58.49
CA HIS A 151 12.63 -39.92 -59.64
C HIS A 151 14.10 -40.28 -59.92
N GLN A 152 14.92 -40.44 -58.87
CA GLN A 152 16.29 -40.92 -59.01
C GLN A 152 16.35 -42.31 -59.67
N LYS A 153 15.55 -43.27 -59.19
CA LYS A 153 15.49 -44.62 -59.78
C LYS A 153 15.03 -44.62 -61.23
N ALA A 154 14.07 -43.77 -61.60
CA ALA A 154 13.63 -43.61 -62.98
C ALA A 154 14.76 -43.06 -63.87
N ALA A 155 15.50 -42.05 -63.39
CA ALA A 155 16.66 -41.51 -64.10
C ALA A 155 17.81 -42.53 -64.22
N GLU A 156 18.08 -43.32 -63.18
CA GLU A 156 19.07 -44.41 -63.20
C GLU A 156 18.70 -45.48 -64.24
N GLN A 157 17.42 -45.87 -64.32
CA GLN A 157 16.93 -46.80 -65.36
C GLN A 157 17.07 -46.22 -66.78
N GLN A 158 16.77 -44.93 -66.97
CA GLN A 158 16.95 -44.26 -68.26
C GLN A 158 18.43 -44.19 -68.66
N VAL A 159 19.32 -43.88 -67.71
CA VAL A 159 20.78 -43.89 -67.92
C VAL A 159 21.28 -45.29 -68.29
N GLU A 160 20.79 -46.35 -67.66
CA GLU A 160 21.20 -47.72 -67.98
C GLU A 160 20.70 -48.17 -69.36
N SER A 161 19.46 -47.80 -69.74
CA SER A 161 18.95 -48.00 -71.11
C SER A 161 19.80 -47.28 -72.16
N LEU A 162 20.19 -46.03 -71.90
CA LEU A 162 21.08 -45.26 -72.78
C LEU A 162 22.50 -45.86 -72.87
N LYS A 163 23.03 -46.47 -71.80
CA LYS A 163 24.30 -47.22 -71.86
C LYS A 163 24.18 -48.47 -72.73
N GLN A 164 23.07 -49.19 -72.65
CA GLN A 164 22.83 -50.39 -73.46
C GLN A 164 22.73 -50.05 -74.94
N GLU A 165 22.00 -48.99 -75.30
CA GLU A 165 21.94 -48.47 -76.67
C GLU A 165 23.31 -47.94 -77.16
N LEU A 166 24.06 -47.22 -76.32
CA LEU A 166 25.42 -46.79 -76.66
C LEU A 166 26.37 -47.98 -76.89
N GLY A 167 26.25 -49.03 -76.09
CA GLY A 167 26.98 -50.29 -76.28
C GLY A 167 26.58 -51.01 -77.58
N ARG A 168 25.29 -51.01 -77.92
CA ARG A 168 24.77 -51.57 -79.17
C ARG A 168 25.28 -50.79 -80.40
N VAL A 169 25.32 -49.46 -80.33
CA VAL A 169 25.87 -48.59 -81.39
C VAL A 169 27.38 -48.80 -81.54
N ARG A 170 28.13 -48.82 -80.44
CA ARG A 170 29.57 -49.13 -80.45
C ARG A 170 29.89 -50.51 -81.03
N GLY A 171 29.00 -51.49 -80.85
CA GLY A 171 29.11 -52.81 -81.48
C GLY A 171 28.96 -52.81 -83.01
N ILE A 172 28.41 -51.73 -83.58
CA ILE A 172 28.21 -51.58 -85.03
C ILE A 172 29.32 -50.73 -85.68
N GLU A 173 30.00 -49.86 -84.90
CA GLU A 173 31.15 -49.06 -85.36
C GLU A 173 32.21 -49.87 -86.14
N PRO A 174 32.75 -51.00 -85.63
CA PRO A 174 33.75 -51.78 -86.38
C PRO A 174 33.18 -52.44 -87.64
N MET A 175 31.91 -52.87 -87.64
CA MET A 175 31.26 -53.42 -88.84
C MET A 175 31.10 -52.36 -89.94
N ILE A 176 30.98 -51.08 -89.58
CA ILE A 176 30.97 -49.97 -90.53
C ILE A 176 32.39 -49.68 -91.07
N GLU A 177 33.42 -49.89 -90.25
CA GLU A 177 34.83 -49.78 -90.65
C GLU A 177 35.22 -50.91 -91.62
N ASP A 178 34.91 -52.17 -91.28
CA ASP A 178 35.08 -53.35 -92.15
C ASP A 178 34.41 -53.15 -93.52
N LEU A 179 33.16 -52.66 -93.55
CA LEU A 179 32.41 -52.41 -94.78
C LEU A 179 32.94 -51.21 -95.60
N GLN A 180 33.62 -50.26 -94.97
CA GLN A 180 34.32 -49.18 -95.68
C GLN A 180 35.58 -49.70 -96.36
N ASP A 181 36.38 -50.51 -95.66
CA ASP A 181 37.56 -51.17 -96.21
C ASP A 181 37.19 -52.13 -97.37
N GLU A 182 36.15 -52.94 -97.23
CA GLU A 182 35.66 -53.78 -98.34
C GLU A 182 35.26 -52.94 -99.57
N LEU A 183 34.58 -51.81 -99.36
CA LEU A 183 34.12 -50.91 -100.43
C LEU A 183 35.28 -50.19 -101.12
N GLU A 184 36.30 -49.76 -100.38
CA GLU A 184 37.52 -49.17 -100.93
C GLU A 184 38.33 -50.21 -101.74
N ASN A 185 38.46 -51.44 -101.23
CA ASN A 185 39.08 -52.55 -101.93
C ASN A 185 38.34 -52.90 -103.25
N ILE A 186 37.00 -52.93 -103.24
CA ILE A 186 36.20 -53.14 -104.45
C ILE A 186 36.42 -52.00 -105.45
N ARG A 187 36.42 -50.73 -105.01
CA ARG A 187 36.72 -49.57 -105.89
C ARG A 187 38.09 -49.68 -106.53
N HIS A 188 39.12 -50.03 -105.77
CA HIS A 188 40.47 -50.22 -106.30
C HIS A 188 40.52 -51.37 -107.32
N SER A 189 39.91 -52.51 -107.02
CA SER A 189 39.81 -53.66 -107.94
C SER A 189 39.10 -53.30 -109.24
N THR A 190 37.91 -52.69 -109.16
CA THR A 190 37.14 -52.24 -110.33
C THR A 190 37.88 -51.15 -111.13
N SER A 191 38.67 -50.29 -110.50
CA SER A 191 39.52 -49.31 -111.19
C SER A 191 40.64 -49.99 -112.00
N ILE A 192 41.32 -50.98 -111.41
CA ILE A 192 42.36 -51.78 -112.08
C ILE A 192 41.75 -52.56 -113.26
N GLU A 193 40.61 -53.22 -113.07
CA GLU A 193 39.93 -53.96 -114.12
C GLU A 193 39.47 -53.06 -115.28
N ASN A 194 38.90 -51.89 -115.00
CA ASN A 194 38.53 -50.91 -116.04
C ASN A 194 39.74 -50.42 -116.84
N ASN A 195 40.89 -50.21 -116.20
CA ASN A 195 42.12 -49.82 -116.90
C ASN A 195 42.66 -50.96 -117.79
N ASN A 196 42.59 -52.21 -117.31
CA ASN A 196 42.94 -53.39 -118.11
C ASN A 196 42.01 -53.55 -119.32
N LEU A 197 40.69 -53.45 -119.13
CA LEU A 197 39.69 -53.55 -120.20
C LEU A 197 39.82 -52.44 -121.25
N ARG A 198 40.15 -51.21 -120.83
CA ARG A 198 40.48 -50.11 -121.75
C ARG A 198 41.73 -50.41 -122.59
N SER A 199 42.75 -51.01 -121.98
CA SER A 199 43.98 -51.39 -122.68
C SER A 199 43.77 -52.53 -123.67
N THR A 200 42.95 -53.54 -123.34
CA THR A 200 42.68 -54.67 -124.27
C THR A 200 41.74 -54.27 -125.40
N LEU A 201 40.73 -53.41 -125.14
CA LEU A 201 39.86 -52.87 -126.17
C LEU A 201 40.66 -52.12 -127.25
N ALA A 202 41.56 -51.22 -126.85
CA ALA A 202 42.40 -50.45 -127.77
C ALA A 202 43.29 -51.34 -128.68
N ALA A 203 43.75 -52.49 -128.18
CA ALA A 203 44.51 -53.45 -128.99
C ALA A 203 43.63 -54.15 -130.05
N VAL A 204 42.40 -54.55 -129.69
CA VAL A 204 41.46 -55.25 -130.59
C VAL A 204 40.86 -54.32 -131.65
N GLU A 205 40.72 -53.03 -131.35
CA GLU A 205 40.29 -52.00 -132.31
C GLU A 205 41.32 -51.78 -133.44
N GLU A 206 42.63 -51.93 -133.15
CA GLU A 206 43.68 -51.85 -134.17
C GLU A 206 43.71 -53.09 -135.07
N GLU A 207 43.60 -54.30 -134.50
CA GLU A 207 43.56 -55.56 -135.27
C GLU A 207 42.38 -55.60 -136.25
N ASN A 208 41.20 -55.17 -135.83
CA ASN A 208 40.02 -55.06 -136.70
C ASN A 208 40.23 -54.12 -137.89
N ARG A 209 40.99 -53.04 -137.70
CA ARG A 209 41.31 -52.07 -138.76
C ARG A 209 42.14 -52.71 -139.87
N HIS A 210 43.10 -53.56 -139.51
CA HIS A 210 43.91 -54.32 -140.47
C HIS A 210 43.09 -55.36 -141.24
N LEU A 211 42.23 -56.13 -140.56
CA LEU A 211 41.41 -57.16 -141.21
C LEU A 211 40.43 -56.59 -142.25
N LYS A 212 39.79 -55.45 -141.95
CA LYS A 212 38.82 -54.81 -142.85
C LYS A 212 39.44 -54.41 -144.20
N SER A 213 40.69 -53.94 -144.21
CA SER A 213 41.42 -53.57 -145.44
C SER A 213 41.73 -54.77 -146.36
N ARG A 214 41.67 -56.00 -145.85
CA ARG A 214 42.05 -57.22 -146.58
C ARG A 214 40.87 -57.90 -147.29
N ILE A 215 39.63 -57.68 -146.83
CA ILE A 215 38.43 -58.25 -147.45
C ILE A 215 38.10 -57.56 -148.78
N GLN A 216 38.19 -56.22 -148.81
CA GLN A 216 37.84 -55.40 -149.98
C GLN A 216 38.55 -55.84 -151.28
N VAL A 217 39.82 -56.25 -151.19
CA VAL A 217 40.64 -56.72 -152.33
C VAL A 217 40.12 -58.03 -152.96
N LEU A 218 39.37 -58.84 -152.21
CA LEU A 218 38.87 -60.13 -152.69
C LEU A 218 37.55 -60.01 -153.46
N GLU A 219 36.71 -59.04 -153.11
CA GLU A 219 35.35 -58.91 -153.66
C GLU A 219 35.35 -58.44 -155.13
N GLU A 220 36.33 -57.61 -155.51
CA GLU A 220 36.53 -57.10 -156.87
C GLU A 220 36.81 -58.21 -157.92
N SER A 221 37.19 -59.42 -157.49
CA SER A 221 37.68 -60.49 -158.36
C SER A 221 36.62 -61.43 -158.96
N ARG A 222 35.36 -61.42 -158.47
CA ARG A 222 34.40 -62.53 -158.67
C ARG A 222 33.25 -62.30 -159.66
N ALA A 223 33.21 -61.17 -160.37
CA ALA A 223 31.98 -60.66 -161.00
C ALA A 223 31.80 -60.92 -162.51
N SER A 224 32.27 -62.04 -163.09
CA SER A 224 32.22 -62.25 -164.55
C SER A 224 31.94 -63.69 -165.02
N LEU A 225 31.06 -63.81 -166.04
CA LEU A 225 30.75 -65.01 -166.87
C LEU A 225 29.96 -66.15 -166.15
N THR A 226 29.03 -66.94 -166.73
CA THR A 226 28.30 -66.95 -168.03
C THR A 226 27.03 -67.85 -167.93
N SER A 227 26.16 -67.93 -168.95
CA SER A 227 24.95 -68.78 -168.99
C SER A 227 24.60 -69.29 -170.41
N GLY A 228 23.77 -70.34 -170.57
CA GLY A 228 23.29 -70.86 -171.87
C GLY A 228 22.34 -72.07 -171.80
N ASN A 229 21.40 -72.21 -172.75
CA ASN A 229 20.33 -73.22 -172.83
C ASN A 229 20.02 -73.63 -174.30
N THR A 230 19.46 -74.83 -174.55
CA THR A 230 18.91 -75.25 -175.87
C THR A 230 17.71 -76.19 -175.75
N ASP A 231 16.71 -76.00 -176.61
CA ASP A 231 15.34 -75.91 -176.08
C ASP A 231 14.19 -76.28 -177.06
N GLU A 232 14.38 -76.65 -178.33
CA GLU A 232 13.34 -76.38 -179.34
C GLU A 232 11.91 -76.99 -179.16
N ARG A 233 11.74 -78.32 -179.00
CA ARG A 233 10.42 -78.95 -178.65
C ARG A 233 10.26 -79.20 -177.15
N ILE A 234 11.39 -79.17 -176.45
CA ILE A 234 11.47 -78.90 -175.02
C ILE A 234 10.58 -77.69 -174.70
N ARG A 235 10.66 -76.57 -175.45
CA ARG A 235 9.93 -75.31 -175.23
C ARG A 235 8.42 -75.44 -175.14
N SER A 236 7.76 -76.31 -175.91
CA SER A 236 6.29 -76.46 -175.87
C SER A 236 5.81 -77.32 -174.71
N LEU A 237 6.47 -78.46 -174.44
CA LEU A 237 6.19 -79.24 -173.24
C LEU A 237 6.65 -78.49 -171.98
N LEU A 238 7.75 -77.73 -172.06
CA LEU A 238 8.14 -76.74 -171.07
C LEU A 238 7.16 -75.59 -170.99
N GLN A 239 6.38 -75.23 -172.01
CA GLN A 239 5.41 -74.12 -171.91
C GLN A 239 4.16 -74.57 -171.16
N GLU A 240 3.65 -75.78 -171.46
CA GLU A 240 2.57 -76.38 -170.67
C GLU A 240 3.04 -76.70 -169.26
N ARG A 241 4.19 -77.39 -169.11
CA ARG A 241 4.84 -77.64 -167.82
C ARG A 241 5.11 -76.33 -167.08
N LYS A 242 5.61 -75.27 -167.71
CA LYS A 242 5.80 -73.93 -167.10
C LYS A 242 4.48 -73.26 -166.75
N SER A 243 3.38 -73.52 -167.43
CA SER A 243 2.07 -73.00 -167.03
C SER A 243 1.48 -73.76 -165.83
N LEU A 244 1.79 -75.05 -165.70
CA LEU A 244 1.41 -75.88 -164.55
C LEU A 244 2.34 -75.64 -163.36
N GLU A 245 3.64 -75.51 -163.58
CA GLU A 245 4.65 -75.07 -162.62
C GLU A 245 4.38 -73.63 -162.19
N GLN A 246 3.99 -72.72 -163.10
CA GLN A 246 3.56 -71.37 -162.72
C GLN A 246 2.32 -71.42 -161.82
N ARG A 247 1.29 -72.22 -162.14
CA ARG A 247 0.12 -72.37 -161.25
C ARG A 247 0.45 -73.04 -159.92
N LEU A 248 1.39 -73.99 -159.91
CA LEU A 248 1.87 -74.66 -158.71
C LEU A 248 2.72 -73.70 -157.84
N GLU A 249 3.54 -72.86 -158.47
CA GLU A 249 4.35 -71.82 -157.84
C GLU A 249 3.45 -70.68 -157.34
N GLU A 250 2.44 -70.25 -158.09
CA GLU A 250 1.38 -69.31 -157.66
C GLU A 250 0.61 -69.88 -156.46
N ALA A 251 0.26 -71.17 -156.47
CA ALA A 251 -0.37 -71.84 -155.33
C ALA A 251 0.58 -71.98 -154.12
N HIS A 252 1.86 -72.27 -154.34
CA HIS A 252 2.88 -72.31 -153.28
C HIS A 252 3.18 -70.93 -152.71
N LEU A 253 3.20 -69.88 -153.54
CA LEU A 253 3.34 -68.49 -153.15
C LEU A 253 2.14 -68.06 -152.30
N HIS A 254 0.90 -68.31 -152.77
CA HIS A 254 -0.30 -68.05 -151.99
C HIS A 254 -0.34 -68.83 -150.66
N LEU A 255 0.07 -70.10 -150.64
CA LEU A 255 0.19 -70.87 -149.40
C LEU A 255 1.30 -70.35 -148.49
N SER A 256 2.40 -69.82 -149.05
CA SER A 256 3.49 -69.18 -148.33
C SER A 256 3.05 -67.84 -147.73
N ASP A 257 2.31 -67.01 -148.49
CA ASP A 257 1.73 -65.75 -148.04
C ASP A 257 0.71 -65.98 -146.92
N ILE A 258 -0.18 -66.96 -147.08
CA ILE A 258 -1.14 -67.38 -146.06
C ILE A 258 -0.39 -67.88 -144.81
N LYS A 259 0.62 -68.76 -144.96
CA LYS A 259 1.42 -69.26 -143.85
C LYS A 259 2.21 -68.15 -143.15
N SER A 260 2.76 -67.21 -143.90
CA SER A 260 3.49 -66.03 -143.39
C SER A 260 2.55 -65.12 -142.61
N SER A 261 1.37 -64.83 -143.15
CA SER A 261 0.31 -64.07 -142.49
C SER A 261 -0.14 -64.72 -141.18
N TRP A 262 -0.45 -66.03 -141.18
CA TRP A 262 -0.79 -66.77 -139.96
C TRP A 262 0.37 -66.82 -138.95
N SER A 263 1.62 -66.93 -139.41
CA SER A 263 2.80 -66.90 -138.54
C SER A 263 2.99 -65.52 -137.89
N GLY A 264 2.76 -64.45 -138.65
CA GLY A 264 2.78 -63.06 -138.15
C GLY A 264 1.64 -62.77 -137.18
N GLN A 265 0.43 -63.28 -137.45
CA GLN A 265 -0.71 -63.21 -136.52
C GLN A 265 -0.44 -63.98 -135.23
N ASN A 266 0.13 -65.19 -135.32
CA ASN A 266 0.51 -65.96 -134.14
C ASN A 266 1.58 -65.24 -133.32
N LEU A 267 2.64 -64.72 -133.94
CA LEU A 267 3.66 -63.92 -133.27
C LEU A 267 3.09 -62.63 -132.62
N ALA A 268 2.10 -61.99 -133.26
CA ALA A 268 1.42 -60.83 -132.69
C ALA A 268 0.57 -61.22 -131.46
N LEU A 269 -0.13 -62.35 -131.51
CA LEU A 269 -0.90 -62.90 -130.38
C LEU A 269 0.02 -63.34 -129.24
N GLU A 270 1.12 -64.04 -129.52
CA GLU A 270 2.15 -64.40 -128.54
C GLU A 270 2.74 -63.13 -127.89
N THR A 271 3.02 -62.10 -128.68
CA THR A 271 3.50 -60.79 -128.16
C THR A 271 2.44 -60.13 -127.28
N GLN A 272 1.15 -60.21 -127.63
CA GLN A 272 0.05 -59.67 -126.83
C GLN A 272 -0.14 -60.45 -125.52
N VAL A 273 -0.11 -61.78 -125.57
CA VAL A 273 -0.17 -62.66 -124.38
C VAL A 273 1.01 -62.35 -123.45
N ASN A 274 2.24 -62.29 -123.94
CA ASN A 274 3.41 -61.94 -123.13
C ASN A 274 3.29 -60.55 -122.48
N ARG A 275 2.75 -59.55 -123.19
CA ARG A 275 2.47 -58.21 -122.61
C ARG A 275 1.41 -58.27 -121.52
N LEU A 276 0.30 -58.98 -121.74
CA LEU A 276 -0.78 -59.15 -120.75
C LEU A 276 -0.30 -59.93 -119.53
N SER A 277 0.47 -61.01 -119.70
CA SER A 277 1.06 -61.76 -118.58
C SER A 277 2.03 -60.90 -117.76
N ARG A 278 2.82 -60.03 -118.40
CA ARG A 278 3.69 -59.08 -117.70
C ARG A 278 2.88 -58.02 -116.94
N GLN A 279 1.87 -57.43 -117.59
CA GLN A 279 0.97 -56.45 -116.98
C GLN A 279 0.25 -57.04 -115.76
N VAL A 280 -0.32 -58.24 -115.86
CA VAL A 280 -0.98 -58.93 -114.73
C VAL A 280 0.01 -59.19 -113.58
N ALA A 281 1.27 -59.52 -113.87
CA ALA A 281 2.30 -59.68 -112.84
C ALA A 281 2.73 -58.34 -112.21
N GLU A 282 2.76 -57.26 -112.98
CA GLU A 282 3.04 -55.89 -112.54
C GLU A 282 1.90 -55.38 -111.64
N GLU A 283 0.66 -55.41 -112.11
CA GLU A 283 -0.56 -55.07 -111.35
C GLU A 283 -0.71 -55.91 -110.08
N THR A 284 -0.42 -57.22 -110.14
CA THR A 284 -0.47 -58.10 -108.96
C THR A 284 0.58 -57.71 -107.93
N ARG A 285 1.79 -57.32 -108.34
CA ARG A 285 2.84 -56.83 -107.43
C ARG A 285 2.46 -55.50 -106.80
N GLU A 286 1.97 -54.55 -107.61
CA GLU A 286 1.50 -53.26 -107.11
C GLU A 286 0.33 -53.41 -106.12
N ARG A 287 -0.62 -54.31 -106.40
CA ARG A 287 -1.73 -54.63 -105.48
C ARG A 287 -1.23 -55.19 -104.15
N HIS A 288 -0.22 -56.06 -104.14
CA HIS A 288 0.39 -56.57 -102.90
C HIS A 288 1.15 -55.48 -102.14
N ASN A 289 1.89 -54.61 -102.83
CA ASN A 289 2.59 -53.48 -102.22
C ASN A 289 1.61 -52.47 -101.59
N ALA A 290 0.52 -52.15 -102.30
CA ALA A 290 -0.53 -51.26 -101.80
C ALA A 290 -1.30 -51.85 -100.62
N LEU A 291 -1.58 -53.16 -100.63
CA LEU A 291 -2.17 -53.86 -99.48
C LEU A 291 -1.24 -53.85 -98.28
N LYS A 292 0.06 -54.16 -98.47
CA LYS A 292 1.03 -54.12 -97.38
C LYS A 292 1.13 -52.71 -96.79
N LEU A 293 1.26 -51.67 -97.63
CA LEU A 293 1.32 -50.28 -97.18
C LEU A 293 0.05 -49.86 -96.42
N LYS A 294 -1.13 -50.31 -96.87
CA LYS A 294 -2.39 -50.11 -96.13
C LYS A 294 -2.35 -50.76 -94.75
N ASP A 295 -1.86 -51.99 -94.64
CA ASP A 295 -1.85 -52.73 -93.38
C ASP A 295 -0.75 -52.20 -92.42
N ASP A 296 0.42 -51.80 -92.95
CA ASP A 296 1.47 -51.06 -92.23
C ASP A 296 0.93 -49.71 -91.69
N LEU A 297 0.10 -49.00 -92.47
CA LEU A 297 -0.56 -47.76 -92.04
C LEU A 297 -1.66 -48.00 -91.00
N ILE A 298 -2.43 -49.09 -91.09
CA ILE A 298 -3.44 -49.47 -90.09
C ILE A 298 -2.78 -49.74 -88.75
N GLU A 299 -1.66 -50.45 -88.70
CA GLU A 299 -0.95 -50.71 -87.44
C GLU A 299 -0.39 -49.41 -86.84
N LYS A 300 0.14 -48.52 -87.69
CA LYS A 300 0.60 -47.19 -87.25
C LYS A 300 -0.53 -46.31 -86.71
N VAL A 301 -1.75 -46.41 -87.26
CA VAL A 301 -2.94 -45.73 -86.72
C VAL A 301 -3.26 -46.27 -85.32
N LYS A 302 -3.34 -47.59 -85.12
CA LYS A 302 -3.59 -48.18 -83.79
C LYS A 302 -2.56 -47.74 -82.74
N GLN A 303 -1.28 -47.70 -83.12
CA GLN A 303 -0.21 -47.25 -82.23
C GLN A 303 -0.43 -45.79 -81.82
N LEU A 304 -0.73 -44.91 -82.78
CA LEU A 304 -1.01 -43.49 -82.49
C LEU A 304 -2.30 -43.30 -81.68
N GLU A 305 -3.33 -44.11 -81.90
CA GLU A 305 -4.56 -44.13 -81.08
C GLU A 305 -4.26 -44.53 -79.63
N PHE A 306 -3.40 -45.54 -79.42
CA PHE A 306 -2.96 -45.96 -78.08
C PHE A 306 -2.08 -44.91 -77.39
N GLU A 307 -1.16 -44.27 -78.12
CA GLU A 307 -0.32 -43.18 -77.59
C GLU A 307 -1.15 -41.93 -77.26
N LEU A 308 -2.17 -41.61 -78.06
CA LEU A 308 -3.14 -40.54 -77.79
C LEU A 308 -3.97 -40.86 -76.55
N GLU A 309 -4.53 -42.08 -76.44
CA GLU A 309 -5.32 -42.44 -75.25
C GLU A 309 -4.46 -42.53 -73.98
N LYS A 310 -3.20 -42.99 -74.07
CA LYS A 310 -2.24 -42.92 -72.96
C LYS A 310 -2.02 -41.47 -72.52
N THR A 311 -1.66 -40.58 -73.44
CA THR A 311 -1.40 -39.17 -73.11
C THR A 311 -2.64 -38.44 -72.60
N ARG A 312 -3.83 -38.77 -73.13
CA ARG A 312 -5.13 -38.31 -72.61
C ARG A 312 -5.32 -38.69 -71.13
N ASN A 313 -5.06 -39.95 -70.77
CA ASN A 313 -5.17 -40.41 -69.38
C ASN A 313 -4.11 -39.81 -68.46
N GLU A 314 -2.90 -39.52 -68.96
CA GLU A 314 -1.93 -38.76 -68.18
C GLU A 314 -2.32 -37.27 -68.01
N VAL A 315 -3.06 -36.68 -68.96
CA VAL A 315 -3.59 -35.32 -68.84
C VAL A 315 -4.71 -35.28 -67.79
N THR A 316 -5.71 -36.16 -67.86
CA THR A 316 -6.80 -36.19 -66.86
C THR A 316 -6.29 -36.48 -65.44
N GLN A 317 -5.23 -37.28 -65.29
CA GLN A 317 -4.56 -37.46 -63.99
C GLN A 317 -3.88 -36.19 -63.48
N ARG A 318 -3.29 -35.37 -64.36
CA ARG A 318 -2.70 -34.07 -64.00
C ARG A 318 -3.78 -33.06 -63.67
N ASP A 319 -4.87 -33.01 -64.44
CA ASP A 319 -6.02 -32.14 -64.17
C ASP A 319 -6.65 -32.45 -62.80
N ASN A 320 -6.90 -33.74 -62.51
CA ASN A 320 -7.41 -34.19 -61.20
C ASN A 320 -6.44 -33.85 -60.04
N LYS A 321 -5.12 -33.83 -60.28
CA LYS A 321 -4.15 -33.36 -59.28
C LYS A 321 -4.20 -31.84 -59.11
N ILE A 322 -4.41 -31.09 -60.19
CA ILE A 322 -4.55 -29.63 -60.16
C ILE A 322 -5.84 -29.22 -59.41
N THR A 323 -6.97 -29.93 -59.58
CA THR A 323 -8.18 -29.64 -58.81
C THR A 323 -7.97 -29.89 -57.32
N LEU A 324 -7.44 -31.06 -56.93
CA LEU A 324 -7.13 -31.37 -55.52
C LEU A 324 -6.16 -30.37 -54.88
N MET A 325 -5.11 -29.95 -55.59
CA MET A 325 -4.19 -28.92 -55.10
C MET A 325 -4.82 -27.52 -55.04
N SER A 326 -5.84 -27.24 -55.87
CA SER A 326 -6.59 -25.97 -55.80
C SER A 326 -7.56 -25.97 -54.62
N GLU A 327 -8.22 -27.09 -54.36
CA GLU A 327 -9.08 -27.33 -53.20
C GLU A 327 -8.27 -27.20 -51.88
N GLU A 328 -7.08 -27.79 -51.80
CA GLU A 328 -6.16 -27.63 -50.65
C GLU A 328 -5.73 -26.16 -50.45
N ILE A 329 -5.46 -25.42 -51.54
CA ILE A 329 -5.13 -23.99 -51.48
C ILE A 329 -6.32 -23.17 -50.96
N ASP A 330 -7.55 -23.45 -51.40
CA ASP A 330 -8.74 -22.73 -50.96
C ASP A 330 -9.13 -23.06 -49.51
N GLU A 331 -8.98 -24.31 -49.05
CA GLU A 331 -9.12 -24.70 -47.64
C GLU A 331 -8.11 -23.96 -46.75
N LEU A 332 -6.83 -23.95 -47.14
CA LEU A 332 -5.77 -23.22 -46.43
C LEU A 332 -6.02 -21.70 -46.42
N ASN A 333 -6.57 -21.14 -47.49
CA ASN A 333 -6.97 -19.73 -47.56
C ASN A 333 -8.19 -19.40 -46.67
N SER A 334 -9.11 -20.35 -46.46
CA SER A 334 -10.23 -20.17 -45.50
C SER A 334 -9.70 -20.21 -44.07
N ALA A 335 -8.94 -21.24 -43.71
CA ALA A 335 -8.37 -21.38 -42.36
C ALA A 335 -7.46 -20.19 -41.98
N LEU A 336 -6.68 -19.66 -42.94
CA LEU A 336 -5.86 -18.47 -42.74
C LEU A 336 -6.67 -17.17 -42.64
N ARG A 337 -7.90 -17.12 -43.18
CA ARG A 337 -8.83 -16.00 -42.99
C ARG A 337 -9.48 -16.07 -41.61
N GLU A 338 -10.01 -17.22 -41.24
CA GLU A 338 -10.62 -17.48 -39.93
C GLU A 338 -9.65 -17.20 -38.78
N ALA A 339 -8.39 -17.63 -38.91
CA ALA A 339 -7.34 -17.33 -37.91
C ALA A 339 -6.98 -15.83 -37.83
N ARG A 340 -7.11 -15.06 -38.93
CA ARG A 340 -6.93 -13.60 -38.89
C ARG A 340 -8.10 -12.90 -38.23
N GLU A 341 -9.32 -13.32 -38.54
CA GLU A 341 -10.56 -12.78 -37.96
C GLU A 341 -10.58 -13.01 -36.45
N GLN A 342 -10.24 -14.22 -35.98
CA GLN A 342 -10.09 -14.53 -34.55
C GLN A 342 -9.02 -13.69 -33.84
N HIS A 343 -7.88 -13.41 -34.48
CA HIS A 343 -6.87 -12.51 -33.91
C HIS A 343 -7.30 -11.03 -33.93
N GLU A 344 -8.13 -10.59 -34.89
CA GLU A 344 -8.70 -9.24 -34.90
C GLU A 344 -9.77 -9.08 -33.81
N GLU A 345 -10.58 -10.10 -33.55
CA GLU A 345 -11.47 -10.19 -32.39
C GLU A 345 -10.70 -10.18 -31.05
N GLU A 346 -9.60 -10.94 -30.94
CA GLU A 346 -8.74 -10.97 -29.76
C GLU A 346 -8.09 -9.59 -29.49
N VAL A 347 -7.55 -8.95 -30.53
CA VAL A 347 -6.94 -7.62 -30.44
C VAL A 347 -7.98 -6.54 -30.08
N THR A 348 -9.18 -6.58 -30.68
CA THR A 348 -10.24 -5.62 -30.34
C THR A 348 -10.75 -5.83 -28.92
N PHE A 349 -10.93 -7.07 -28.45
CA PHE A 349 -11.25 -7.38 -27.06
C PHE A 349 -10.19 -6.86 -26.07
N MET A 350 -8.90 -7.13 -26.34
CA MET A 350 -7.81 -6.68 -25.48
C MET A 350 -7.67 -5.15 -25.46
N ASN A 351 -7.91 -4.47 -26.58
CA ASN A 351 -7.97 -3.00 -26.62
C ASN A 351 -9.13 -2.45 -25.80
N CYS A 352 -10.33 -3.04 -25.88
CA CYS A 352 -11.48 -2.64 -25.05
C CYS A 352 -11.18 -2.81 -23.55
N LYS A 353 -10.50 -3.91 -23.19
CA LYS A 353 -10.10 -4.17 -21.80
C LYS A 353 -9.03 -3.20 -21.30
N LEU A 354 -8.08 -2.81 -22.15
CA LEU A 354 -7.09 -1.76 -21.84
C LEU A 354 -7.76 -0.39 -21.65
N GLU A 355 -8.74 -0.04 -22.49
CA GLU A 355 -9.48 1.23 -22.34
C GLU A 355 -10.32 1.26 -21.05
N GLN A 356 -10.98 0.16 -20.70
CA GLN A 356 -11.68 0.01 -19.41
C GLN A 356 -10.73 0.21 -18.22
N LEU A 357 -9.60 -0.49 -18.19
CA LEU A 357 -8.60 -0.35 -17.12
C LEU A 357 -7.98 1.06 -17.08
N GLN A 358 -7.82 1.72 -18.23
CA GLN A 358 -7.34 3.10 -18.30
C GLN A 358 -8.37 4.10 -17.73
N VAL A 359 -9.67 3.87 -17.94
CA VAL A 359 -10.75 4.64 -17.32
C VAL A 359 -10.80 4.40 -15.82
N GLU A 360 -10.69 3.15 -15.35
CA GLU A 360 -10.63 2.82 -13.93
C GLU A 360 -9.43 3.47 -13.23
N LEU A 361 -8.23 3.40 -13.82
CA LEU A 361 -7.03 4.07 -13.30
C LEU A 361 -7.19 5.59 -13.26
N ASN A 362 -7.82 6.19 -14.28
CA ASN A 362 -8.12 7.63 -14.28
C ASN A 362 -9.10 8.00 -13.16
N ASN A 363 -10.17 7.22 -12.96
CA ASN A 363 -11.16 7.44 -11.90
C ASN A 363 -10.56 7.26 -10.49
N ILE A 364 -9.71 6.25 -10.28
CA ILE A 364 -8.97 6.05 -9.03
C ILE A 364 -8.03 7.22 -8.78
N ARG A 365 -7.35 7.71 -9.82
CA ARG A 365 -6.44 8.87 -9.73
C ARG A 365 -7.18 10.17 -9.40
N THR A 366 -8.33 10.46 -10.02
CA THR A 366 -9.12 11.65 -9.68
C THR A 366 -9.65 11.57 -8.25
N ASN A 367 -10.19 10.41 -7.85
CA ASN A 367 -10.66 10.18 -6.48
C ASN A 367 -9.52 10.37 -5.46
N LEU A 368 -8.31 9.86 -5.75
CA LEU A 368 -7.14 10.08 -4.90
C LEU A 368 -6.83 11.58 -4.77
N THR A 369 -6.70 12.31 -5.87
CA THR A 369 -6.41 13.75 -5.84
C THR A 369 -7.50 14.58 -5.14
N GLU A 370 -8.78 14.19 -5.25
CA GLU A 370 -9.86 14.80 -4.47
C GLU A 370 -9.72 14.52 -2.97
N THR A 371 -9.37 13.29 -2.58
CA THR A 371 -9.15 12.98 -1.15
C THR A 371 -7.91 13.67 -0.59
N GLU A 372 -6.83 13.79 -1.36
CA GLU A 372 -5.64 14.56 -1.01
C GLU A 372 -5.98 16.04 -0.81
N GLN A 373 -6.76 16.64 -1.72
CA GLN A 373 -7.22 18.03 -1.59
C GLN A 373 -8.10 18.22 -0.35
N ARG A 374 -9.10 17.35 -0.12
CA ARG A 374 -9.98 17.44 1.08
C ARG A 374 -9.19 17.29 2.39
N LEU A 375 -8.16 16.44 2.41
CA LEU A 375 -7.25 16.31 3.55
C LEU A 375 -6.39 17.57 3.74
N LEU A 376 -5.91 18.18 2.66
CA LEU A 376 -5.16 19.45 2.70
C LEU A 376 -6.03 20.60 3.23
N GLU A 377 -7.26 20.74 2.73
CA GLU A 377 -8.24 21.73 3.19
C GLU A 377 -8.61 21.53 4.67
N SER A 378 -8.74 20.27 5.11
CA SER A 378 -8.96 19.93 6.53
C SER A 378 -7.74 20.25 7.41
N LEU A 379 -6.53 20.03 6.91
CA LEU A 379 -5.28 20.38 7.60
C LEU A 379 -5.13 21.89 7.74
N GLU A 380 -5.38 22.66 6.67
CA GLU A 380 -5.42 24.13 6.72
C GLU A 380 -6.51 24.65 7.66
N GLY A 381 -7.71 24.05 7.66
CA GLY A 381 -8.78 24.39 8.61
C GLY A 381 -8.36 24.17 10.07
N SER A 382 -7.65 23.07 10.33
CA SER A 382 -7.09 22.76 11.64
C SER A 382 -5.98 23.74 12.04
N ASP A 383 -5.05 24.07 11.14
CA ASP A 383 -3.95 24.99 11.44
C ASP A 383 -4.41 26.44 11.62
N ARG A 384 -5.38 26.91 10.83
CA ARG A 384 -6.08 28.20 11.06
C ARG A 384 -6.74 28.23 12.45
N SER A 385 -7.35 27.12 12.87
CA SER A 385 -7.97 26.99 14.20
C SER A 385 -6.91 26.97 15.31
N MET A 386 -5.81 26.22 15.14
CA MET A 386 -4.69 26.19 16.09
C MET A 386 -4.06 27.57 16.27
N ASN A 387 -3.83 28.31 15.18
CA ASN A 387 -3.29 29.66 15.24
C ASN A 387 -4.26 30.66 15.90
N SER A 388 -5.57 30.47 15.75
CA SER A 388 -6.59 31.23 16.50
C SER A 388 -6.50 30.95 18.00
N TYR A 389 -6.53 29.67 18.43
CA TYR A 389 -6.40 29.30 19.84
C TYR A 389 -5.08 29.74 20.45
N LYS A 390 -3.97 29.63 19.72
CA LYS A 390 -2.65 30.12 20.13
C LYS A 390 -2.62 31.64 20.34
N SER A 391 -3.30 32.39 19.48
CA SER A 391 -3.47 33.84 19.64
C SER A 391 -4.32 34.19 20.86
N GLN A 392 -5.37 33.41 21.13
CA GLN A 392 -6.22 33.57 22.31
C GLN A 392 -5.47 33.20 23.61
N ILE A 393 -4.62 32.18 23.60
CA ILE A 393 -3.74 31.82 24.71
C ILE A 393 -2.78 32.97 25.02
N LEU A 394 -2.10 33.55 24.01
CA LEU A 394 -1.22 34.71 24.21
C LEU A 394 -1.95 35.92 24.82
N GLN A 395 -3.18 36.21 24.37
CA GLN A 395 -4.00 37.27 24.96
C GLN A 395 -4.38 37.00 26.43
N LEU A 396 -4.63 35.73 26.78
CA LEU A 396 -4.89 35.33 28.18
C LEU A 396 -3.61 35.37 29.03
N GLU A 397 -2.46 34.95 28.49
CA GLU A 397 -1.16 35.03 29.17
C GLU A 397 -0.79 36.49 29.49
N ASP A 398 -0.96 37.42 28.55
CA ASP A 398 -0.69 38.85 28.79
C ASP A 398 -1.72 39.49 29.72
N SER A 399 -2.98 39.05 29.70
CA SER A 399 -4.00 39.46 30.68
C SER A 399 -3.65 39.00 32.10
N VAL A 400 -3.22 37.75 32.26
CA VAL A 400 -2.72 37.20 33.55
C VAL A 400 -1.46 37.95 33.99
N ARG A 401 -0.53 38.25 33.07
CA ARG A 401 0.68 39.04 33.35
C ARG A 401 0.34 40.45 33.85
N ALA A 402 -0.67 41.09 33.26
CA ALA A 402 -1.15 42.40 33.69
C ALA A 402 -1.83 42.35 35.07
N LEU A 403 -2.65 41.32 35.34
CA LEU A 403 -3.30 41.12 36.64
C LEU A 403 -2.29 40.81 37.76
N ASP A 404 -1.27 39.98 37.52
CA ASP A 404 -0.23 39.72 38.53
C ASP A 404 0.65 40.95 38.76
N GLY A 405 0.88 41.76 37.72
CA GLY A 405 1.49 43.09 37.85
C GLY A 405 0.68 44.03 38.75
N GLN A 406 -0.64 44.13 38.54
CA GLN A 406 -1.55 44.91 39.39
C GLN A 406 -1.57 44.38 40.83
N LEU A 407 -1.66 43.06 41.01
CA LEU A 407 -1.64 42.41 42.33
C LEU A 407 -0.29 42.64 43.05
N SER A 408 0.82 42.70 42.32
CA SER A 408 2.14 43.04 42.86
C SER A 408 2.20 44.50 43.32
N MET A 409 1.64 45.43 42.54
CA MET A 409 1.49 46.83 42.96
C MET A 409 0.60 46.95 44.21
N GLU A 410 -0.57 46.31 44.25
CA GLU A 410 -1.47 46.34 45.40
C GLU A 410 -0.82 45.73 46.66
N LYS A 411 -0.06 44.64 46.52
CA LYS A 411 0.75 44.08 47.62
C LYS A 411 1.78 45.10 48.14
N GLN A 412 2.46 45.83 47.25
CA GLN A 412 3.46 46.83 47.60
C GLN A 412 2.84 48.09 48.23
N GLU A 413 1.69 48.54 47.74
CA GLU A 413 0.91 49.63 48.34
C GLU A 413 0.39 49.22 49.73
N LYS A 414 -0.17 48.02 49.87
CA LYS A 414 -0.60 47.45 51.16
C LYS A 414 0.56 47.35 52.15
N LEU A 415 1.75 46.93 51.73
CA LEU A 415 2.95 46.92 52.56
C LEU A 415 3.36 48.34 52.97
N THR A 416 3.29 49.30 52.05
CA THR A 416 3.59 50.71 52.32
C THR A 416 2.59 51.34 53.29
N ILE A 417 1.30 51.02 53.16
CA ILE A 417 0.24 51.42 54.09
C ILE A 417 0.44 50.77 55.46
N LEU A 418 0.84 49.49 55.51
CA LEU A 418 1.14 48.79 56.76
C LEU A 418 2.33 49.42 57.49
N MET A 419 3.43 49.75 56.78
CA MET A 419 4.56 50.47 57.37
C MET A 419 4.12 51.82 57.94
N LYS A 420 3.37 52.63 57.18
CA LYS A 420 2.81 53.91 57.64
C LYS A 420 1.89 53.73 58.86
N ASN A 421 1.08 52.67 58.88
CA ASN A 421 0.22 52.36 60.02
C ASN A 421 1.06 52.04 61.28
N THR A 422 2.10 51.20 61.16
CA THR A 422 3.02 50.94 62.27
C THR A 422 3.79 52.18 62.74
N GLU A 423 4.18 53.07 61.82
CA GLU A 423 4.81 54.35 62.14
C GLU A 423 3.85 55.28 62.90
N ILE A 424 2.58 55.34 62.49
CA ILE A 424 1.52 56.09 63.17
C ILE A 424 1.25 55.51 64.57
N SER A 425 1.12 54.19 64.73
CA SER A 425 0.93 53.56 66.05
C SER A 425 2.14 53.71 66.96
N GLN A 426 3.37 53.75 66.43
CA GLN A 426 4.56 54.08 67.22
C GLN A 426 4.53 55.53 67.70
N LYS A 427 4.17 56.48 66.83
CA LYS A 427 3.99 57.90 67.20
C LYS A 427 2.85 58.08 68.20
N GLU A 428 1.76 57.34 68.05
CA GLU A 428 0.64 57.35 69.00
C GLU A 428 1.06 56.84 70.39
N GLU A 429 1.82 55.74 70.49
CA GLU A 429 2.31 55.25 71.79
C GLU A 429 3.39 56.15 72.41
N ILE A 430 4.17 56.89 71.60
CA ILE A 430 5.05 57.95 72.10
C ILE A 430 4.22 59.11 72.69
N LEU A 431 3.26 59.64 71.93
CA LEU A 431 2.35 60.70 72.39
C LEU A 431 1.53 60.28 73.62
N ARG A 432 1.14 59.00 73.73
CA ARG A 432 0.49 58.43 74.92
C ARG A 432 1.42 58.27 76.13
N LYS A 433 2.75 58.26 75.95
CA LYS A 433 3.72 58.32 77.06
C LYS A 433 3.97 59.76 77.48
N GLU A 434 4.16 60.65 76.52
CA GLU A 434 4.31 62.10 76.76
C GLU A 434 3.07 62.65 77.48
N LEU A 435 1.85 62.30 77.03
CA LEU A 435 0.60 62.69 77.70
C LEU A 435 0.45 62.10 79.11
N ARG A 436 0.96 60.88 79.36
CA ARG A 436 1.00 60.31 80.72
C ARG A 436 1.98 61.05 81.60
N GLN A 437 3.15 61.40 81.07
CA GLN A 437 4.16 62.17 81.79
C GLN A 437 3.64 63.57 82.13
N GLU A 438 3.00 64.29 81.19
CA GLU A 438 2.34 65.57 81.51
C GLU A 438 1.20 65.40 82.53
N GLN A 439 0.46 64.29 82.53
CA GLN A 439 -0.55 64.00 83.56
C GLN A 439 0.07 63.72 84.94
N GLU A 440 1.20 63.02 84.98
CA GLU A 440 1.97 62.78 86.22
C GLU A 440 2.58 64.09 86.74
N GLU A 441 3.22 64.89 85.88
CA GLU A 441 3.76 66.22 86.23
C GLU A 441 2.65 67.20 86.65
N ALA A 442 1.50 67.21 85.98
CA ALA A 442 0.34 68.02 86.37
C ALA A 442 -0.27 67.56 87.70
N GLN A 443 -0.25 66.25 88.00
CA GLN A 443 -0.68 65.71 89.29
C GLN A 443 0.30 66.06 90.40
N GLU A 444 1.63 65.97 90.17
CA GLU A 444 2.64 66.45 91.13
C GLU A 444 2.49 67.95 91.40
N LEU A 445 2.26 68.76 90.37
CA LEU A 445 1.98 70.19 90.50
C LEU A 445 0.66 70.45 91.25
N HIS A 446 -0.38 69.64 91.03
CA HIS A 446 -1.64 69.73 91.76
C HIS A 446 -1.45 69.38 93.24
N ASP A 447 -0.75 68.29 93.56
CA ASP A 447 -0.45 67.90 94.94
C ASP A 447 0.49 68.89 95.63
N ARG A 448 1.41 69.51 94.89
CA ARG A 448 2.25 70.61 95.38
C ARG A 448 1.41 71.86 95.70
N ALA A 449 0.48 72.23 94.83
CA ALA A 449 -0.47 73.32 95.09
C ALA A 449 -1.40 72.99 96.27
N SER A 450 -1.87 71.75 96.37
CA SER A 450 -2.69 71.21 97.46
C SER A 450 -1.93 71.22 98.80
N PHE A 451 -0.62 70.97 98.80
CA PHE A 451 0.25 71.11 99.97
C PHE A 451 0.39 72.58 100.38
N LEU A 452 0.71 73.46 99.42
CA LEU A 452 0.86 74.90 99.67
C LEU A 452 -0.44 75.56 100.13
N GLN A 453 -1.60 75.12 99.64
CA GLN A 453 -2.92 75.54 100.11
C GLN A 453 -3.10 75.17 101.59
N ARG A 454 -2.86 73.90 101.97
CA ARG A 454 -2.93 73.48 103.38
C ARG A 454 -1.93 74.21 104.28
N GLU A 455 -0.78 74.64 103.75
CA GLU A 455 0.18 75.47 104.50
C GLU A 455 -0.30 76.92 104.65
N LEU A 456 -0.88 77.50 103.59
CA LEU A 456 -1.52 78.81 103.61
C LEU A 456 -2.70 78.84 104.60
N ASP A 457 -3.56 77.82 104.61
CA ASP A 457 -4.69 77.68 105.54
C ASP A 457 -4.20 77.62 107.00
N LYS A 458 -3.10 76.90 107.27
CA LYS A 458 -2.44 76.90 108.60
C LYS A 458 -1.95 78.30 108.98
N LYS A 459 -1.31 79.03 108.07
CA LYS A 459 -0.85 80.41 108.31
C LYS A 459 -2.04 81.35 108.56
N LEU A 460 -3.10 81.24 107.75
CA LEU A 460 -4.33 82.02 107.90
C LEU A 460 -4.99 81.78 109.27
N ASN A 461 -5.06 80.53 109.72
CA ASN A 461 -5.56 80.19 111.05
C ASN A 461 -4.69 80.79 112.17
N THR A 462 -3.35 80.76 112.05
CA THR A 462 -2.49 81.45 113.03
C THR A 462 -2.65 82.98 113.02
N VAL A 463 -2.93 83.60 111.86
CA VAL A 463 -3.23 85.03 111.76
C VAL A 463 -4.59 85.37 112.36
N ASN A 464 -5.59 84.49 112.22
CA ASN A 464 -6.91 84.67 112.82
C ASN A 464 -6.86 84.55 114.36
N GLU A 465 -6.07 83.61 114.90
CA GLU A 465 -5.88 83.49 116.35
C GLU A 465 -5.12 84.70 116.92
N LEU A 466 -4.11 85.21 116.22
CA LEU A 466 -3.40 86.45 116.60
C LEU A 466 -4.33 87.68 116.53
N ARG A 467 -5.25 87.76 115.55
CA ARG A 467 -6.28 88.81 115.49
C ARG A 467 -7.20 88.75 116.70
N LYS A 468 -7.70 87.56 117.05
CA LYS A 468 -8.57 87.33 118.21
C LYS A 468 -7.90 87.78 119.52
N GLN A 469 -6.60 87.51 119.69
CA GLN A 469 -5.83 87.98 120.85
C GLN A 469 -5.67 89.51 120.88
N ILE A 470 -5.57 90.17 119.72
CA ILE A 470 -5.57 91.63 119.60
C ILE A 470 -6.94 92.21 119.96
N ASP A 471 -8.04 91.60 119.52
CA ASP A 471 -9.40 92.06 119.83
C ASP A 471 -9.74 91.92 121.33
N GLU A 472 -9.30 90.82 121.98
CA GLU A 472 -9.40 90.62 123.43
C GLU A 472 -8.57 91.66 124.23
N LEU A 473 -7.37 92.01 123.75
CA LEU A 473 -6.55 93.11 124.31
C LEU A 473 -7.18 94.49 124.09
N MET A 474 -7.85 94.72 122.96
CA MET A 474 -8.50 95.99 122.66
C MET A 474 -9.77 96.20 123.51
N SER A 475 -10.55 95.14 123.72
CA SER A 475 -11.72 95.13 124.59
C SER A 475 -11.36 95.45 126.05
N THR A 476 -10.35 94.77 126.59
CA THR A 476 -9.86 95.01 127.96
C THR A 476 -9.25 96.41 128.15
N ASN A 477 -8.65 97.00 127.11
CA ASN A 477 -8.18 98.39 127.13
C ASN A 477 -9.34 99.40 127.15
N LEU A 478 -10.41 99.16 126.40
CA LEU A 478 -11.63 100.00 126.43
C LEU A 478 -12.24 100.05 127.84
N GLU A 479 -12.34 98.89 128.51
CA GLU A 479 -12.94 98.79 129.86
C GLU A 479 -12.11 99.51 130.93
N GLN A 480 -10.77 99.60 130.75
CA GLN A 480 -9.90 100.39 131.61
C GLN A 480 -10.08 101.90 131.40
N ASN A 481 -10.16 102.36 130.14
CA ASN A 481 -10.38 103.78 129.83
C ASN A 481 -11.75 104.29 130.34
N ALA A 482 -12.80 103.47 130.28
CA ALA A 482 -14.10 103.82 130.84
C ALA A 482 -14.06 104.10 132.36
N LYS A 483 -13.19 103.38 133.10
CA LYS A 483 -13.01 103.54 134.56
C LYS A 483 -12.19 104.79 134.91
N LEU A 484 -11.28 105.22 134.04
CA LEU A 484 -10.55 106.49 134.18
C LEU A 484 -11.48 107.70 134.02
N ALA A 485 -12.32 107.73 132.99
CA ALA A 485 -13.26 108.85 132.76
C ALA A 485 -14.26 109.06 133.92
N ALA A 486 -14.66 107.98 134.60
CA ALA A 486 -15.49 108.06 135.81
C ALA A 486 -14.75 108.66 137.01
N LEU A 487 -13.45 108.38 137.15
CA LEU A 487 -12.59 108.96 138.18
C LEU A 487 -12.36 110.46 137.98
N ASP A 488 -12.11 110.91 136.75
CA ASP A 488 -11.93 112.34 136.45
C ASP A 488 -13.20 113.16 136.74
N SER A 489 -14.38 112.59 136.48
CA SER A 489 -15.68 113.19 136.83
C SER A 489 -15.82 113.40 138.35
N LEU A 490 -15.51 112.38 139.15
CA LEU A 490 -15.46 112.53 140.62
C LEU A 490 -14.41 113.54 141.06
N HIS A 491 -13.25 113.57 140.40
CA HIS A 491 -12.15 114.49 140.76
C HIS A 491 -12.52 115.95 140.48
N ALA A 492 -13.24 116.24 139.39
CA ALA A 492 -13.78 117.56 139.11
C ALA A 492 -14.77 118.04 140.18
N GLU A 493 -15.72 117.18 140.59
CA GLU A 493 -16.67 117.53 141.67
C GLU A 493 -15.95 117.70 143.03
N LEU A 494 -14.89 116.93 143.28
CA LEU A 494 -14.03 117.06 144.45
C LEU A 494 -13.28 118.41 144.48
N ILE A 495 -12.85 118.93 143.33
CA ILE A 495 -12.12 120.20 143.23
C ILE A 495 -13.02 121.40 143.56
N ASP A 496 -14.24 121.46 143.04
CA ASP A 496 -15.14 122.59 143.32
C ASP A 496 -15.69 122.54 144.75
N LYS A 497 -15.98 121.35 145.29
CA LYS A 497 -16.26 121.20 146.72
C LYS A 497 -15.05 121.61 147.58
N ASN A 498 -13.81 121.33 147.16
CA ASN A 498 -12.61 121.81 147.87
C ASN A 498 -12.44 123.34 147.89
N LYS A 499 -12.88 124.07 146.86
CA LYS A 499 -12.90 125.55 146.89
C LYS A 499 -13.88 126.09 147.93
N ILE A 500 -15.09 125.53 147.96
CA ILE A 500 -16.13 125.89 148.95
C ILE A 500 -15.66 125.53 150.36
N ILE A 501 -15.05 124.35 150.54
CA ILE A 501 -14.45 123.89 151.79
C ILE A 501 -13.33 124.81 152.26
N LYS A 502 -12.50 125.41 151.39
CA LYS A 502 -11.51 126.42 151.83
C LYS A 502 -12.15 127.67 152.44
N ILE A 503 -13.26 128.15 151.87
CA ILE A 503 -13.97 129.34 152.37
C ILE A 503 -14.72 129.02 153.67
N LEU A 504 -15.32 127.82 153.78
CA LEU A 504 -16.07 127.41 154.97
C LEU A 504 -15.21 126.78 156.07
N ASN A 505 -14.00 126.29 155.80
CA ASN A 505 -13.07 125.85 156.87
C ASN A 505 -12.56 127.02 157.72
N GLN A 506 -12.47 128.23 157.16
CA GLN A 506 -12.25 129.45 157.97
C GLN A 506 -13.43 129.72 158.92
N ARG A 507 -14.64 129.27 158.57
CA ARG A 507 -15.89 129.40 159.34
C ARG A 507 -16.19 128.19 160.25
N LEU A 508 -15.53 127.05 160.00
CA LEU A 508 -15.52 125.87 160.88
C LEU A 508 -14.43 125.95 161.97
N VAL A 509 -13.55 126.95 161.94
CA VAL A 509 -12.81 127.35 163.15
C VAL A 509 -13.80 127.93 164.18
N ASP A 510 -14.70 128.82 163.77
CA ASP A 510 -15.77 129.37 164.63
C ASP A 510 -16.81 128.32 165.03
N MET A 511 -17.04 127.32 164.18
CA MET A 511 -17.95 126.20 164.44
C MET A 511 -17.24 124.89 164.83
N LYS A 512 -15.99 124.96 165.34
CA LYS A 512 -15.38 123.90 166.17
C LYS A 512 -15.94 123.91 167.60
N LYS A 513 -17.22 124.30 167.71
CA LYS A 513 -18.13 124.01 168.81
C LYS A 513 -19.29 123.27 168.15
N THR A 514 -19.47 121.99 168.51
CA THR A 514 -20.46 121.00 168.01
C THR A 514 -19.92 119.94 167.01
N LEU A 515 -19.27 118.86 167.55
CA LEU A 515 -19.53 117.41 167.27
C LEU A 515 -19.33 116.83 165.82
N GLN A 516 -19.08 115.54 165.50
CA GLN A 516 -18.66 114.27 166.19
C GLN A 516 -18.52 113.09 165.11
N GLU A 517 -17.72 112.01 165.35
CA GLU A 517 -17.60 110.66 164.66
C GLU A 517 -16.89 110.40 163.27
N GLU A 518 -16.53 109.12 162.95
CA GLU A 518 -15.59 108.63 161.85
C GLU A 518 -15.82 107.13 161.32
N ILE A 519 -14.88 106.51 160.53
CA ILE A 519 -14.46 105.03 160.42
C ILE A 519 -14.75 104.05 159.15
N ASN A 520 -13.75 103.19 158.73
CA ASN A 520 -13.63 101.83 157.97
C ASN A 520 -14.09 101.50 156.48
N SER A 521 -13.98 100.29 155.81
CA SER A 521 -12.92 99.20 155.44
C SER A 521 -13.56 97.89 154.79
N ASN A 522 -12.98 96.81 154.12
CA ASN A 522 -11.80 96.45 153.22
C ASN A 522 -11.78 94.91 152.71
N ASN A 523 -11.01 94.47 151.65
CA ASN A 523 -10.58 93.08 151.13
C ASN A 523 -11.47 92.14 150.19
N ASN A 524 -11.07 90.97 149.53
CA ASN A 524 -9.89 90.41 148.73
C ASN A 524 -9.98 88.85 148.31
N ASN A 525 -9.58 88.31 147.09
CA ASN A 525 -9.44 86.81 146.72
C ASN A 525 -8.90 86.35 145.28
N ASN A 526 -8.44 85.07 145.01
CA ASN A 526 -8.07 84.40 143.66
C ASN A 526 -7.60 82.86 143.65
N TYR A 527 -7.71 82.00 142.55
CA TYR A 527 -6.96 80.69 142.21
C TYR A 527 -7.34 79.90 140.86
N ASN A 528 -6.50 78.98 140.23
CA ASN A 528 -6.77 78.16 138.94
C ASN A 528 -5.73 77.00 138.50
N ASN A 529 -5.95 76.08 137.46
CA ASN A 529 -4.92 75.30 136.62
C ASN A 529 -5.29 74.38 135.34
N ASN A 530 -4.33 73.84 134.48
CA ASN A 530 -4.49 73.02 133.17
C ASN A 530 -3.23 72.17 132.64
N ASN A 531 -2.95 71.41 131.50
CA ASN A 531 -3.46 70.91 130.12
C ASN A 531 -2.68 69.61 129.52
N ASN A 532 -2.68 69.15 128.19
CA ASN A 532 -1.97 67.88 127.64
C ASN A 532 -1.44 67.60 126.12
N ASN A 533 -1.69 66.46 125.38
CA ASN A 533 -0.85 65.69 124.31
C ASN A 533 -1.62 64.93 123.11
N ASN A 534 -1.19 64.13 122.05
CA ASN A 534 -0.05 63.76 121.06
C ASN A 534 -0.58 62.77 119.90
N SER A 535 -0.02 61.96 118.89
CA SER A 535 1.26 61.50 118.18
C SER A 535 1.03 60.52 116.90
N VAL A 536 1.91 60.28 115.85
CA VAL A 536 1.73 59.41 114.56
C VAL A 536 3.02 58.69 113.90
N THR A 537 2.94 57.87 112.79
CA THR A 537 3.90 56.85 112.12
C THR A 537 4.27 56.94 110.56
N THR A 538 5.05 55.99 109.94
CA THR A 538 5.49 55.78 108.46
C THR A 538 5.80 54.25 108.09
N ILE A 539 6.40 53.63 106.99
CA ILE A 539 7.29 53.85 105.76
C ILE A 539 7.20 52.65 104.68
N SER A 540 7.83 52.64 103.44
CA SER A 540 8.03 51.51 102.40
C SER A 540 9.03 51.87 101.23
N GLY A 541 9.50 51.14 100.15
CA GLY A 541 9.48 49.74 99.54
C GLY A 541 10.08 49.64 98.05
N THR A 542 10.62 48.49 97.49
CA THR A 542 11.41 48.43 96.14
C THR A 542 11.61 47.09 95.29
N SER A 543 11.73 47.18 93.93
CA SER A 543 12.61 46.44 92.91
C SER A 543 12.31 45.03 92.23
N HIS A 544 13.00 44.71 91.08
CA HIS A 544 12.79 43.61 90.06
C HIS A 544 14.15 43.17 89.35
N PRO A 545 14.35 42.51 88.13
CA PRO A 545 13.57 41.69 87.13
C PRO A 545 14.35 40.50 86.38
N ASN A 546 13.84 39.96 85.22
CA ASN A 546 14.54 39.39 83.99
C ASN A 546 14.67 37.84 83.66
N GLY A 547 14.84 37.45 82.36
CA GLY A 547 15.22 36.07 81.86
C GLY A 547 15.10 35.73 80.32
N THR A 548 16.01 34.91 79.73
CA THR A 548 16.05 34.47 78.28
C THR A 548 16.80 33.11 78.05
N ILE A 549 16.52 32.33 76.97
CA ILE A 549 17.20 31.04 76.57
C ILE A 549 17.27 30.85 75.01
N VAL A 550 18.16 29.96 74.51
CA VAL A 550 18.65 29.73 73.11
C VAL A 550 18.44 28.27 72.62
N MET A 551 18.39 28.02 71.29
CA MET A 551 18.72 26.75 70.55
C MET A 551 18.67 27.00 69.00
N ASP A 552 19.35 26.29 68.07
CA ASP A 552 20.58 25.46 68.08
C ASP A 552 21.12 25.23 66.63
N GLU A 553 22.40 24.87 66.42
CA GLU A 553 23.05 24.72 65.10
C GLU A 553 23.31 23.26 64.64
N VAL A 554 22.26 22.50 64.25
CA VAL A 554 22.45 21.09 63.80
C VAL A 554 21.67 20.73 62.52
N ASN A 555 22.29 20.86 61.33
CA ASN A 555 21.93 20.00 60.17
C ASN A 555 22.94 19.93 59.00
N PHE A 556 23.64 21.02 58.66
CA PHE A 556 24.37 21.12 57.38
C PHE A 556 25.47 20.07 57.12
N ARG A 557 26.06 19.47 58.18
CA ARG A 557 27.12 18.46 58.03
C ARG A 557 26.59 17.10 57.58
N TYR A 558 25.36 16.72 57.94
CA TYR A 558 24.71 15.49 57.46
C TYR A 558 24.20 15.65 56.02
N LEU A 559 23.53 16.78 55.73
CA LEU A 559 22.94 17.07 54.43
C LEU A 559 23.97 16.93 53.28
N LYS A 560 25.17 17.50 53.45
CA LYS A 560 26.27 17.40 52.48
C LYS A 560 26.71 15.96 52.22
N HIS A 561 26.71 15.09 53.24
CA HIS A 561 27.12 13.69 53.09
C HIS A 561 26.05 12.86 52.35
N VAL A 562 24.76 13.09 52.65
CA VAL A 562 23.64 12.42 51.97
C VAL A 562 23.59 12.79 50.48
N ILE A 563 23.75 14.07 50.13
CA ILE A 563 23.76 14.54 48.74
C ILE A 563 24.96 13.98 47.95
N ILE A 564 26.16 14.00 48.53
CA ILE A 564 27.35 13.42 47.88
C ILE A 564 27.14 11.91 47.67
N LYS A 565 26.68 11.18 48.69
CA LYS A 565 26.41 9.75 48.56
C LYS A 565 25.36 9.46 47.49
N PHE A 566 24.27 10.22 47.42
CA PHE A 566 23.25 10.10 46.37
C PHE A 566 23.83 10.25 44.96
N LEU A 567 24.73 11.21 44.74
CA LEU A 567 25.36 11.48 43.45
C LEU A 567 26.45 10.46 43.05
N THR A 568 27.02 9.71 44.01
CA THR A 568 28.10 8.73 43.75
C THR A 568 27.70 7.26 43.99
N SER A 569 26.50 7.00 44.51
CA SER A 569 25.99 5.64 44.76
C SER A 569 25.64 4.92 43.46
N ARG A 570 25.52 3.59 43.52
CA ARG A 570 25.04 2.79 42.38
C ARG A 570 23.54 2.99 42.17
N GLU A 571 23.11 2.81 40.93
CA GLU A 571 21.77 3.11 40.42
C GLU A 571 20.61 2.57 41.28
N VAL A 572 20.74 1.36 41.83
CA VAL A 572 19.72 0.73 42.70
C VAL A 572 19.68 1.37 44.10
N GLU A 573 20.83 1.78 44.63
CA GLU A 573 20.95 2.45 45.94
C GLU A 573 20.38 3.87 45.88
N ALA A 574 20.62 4.58 44.78
CA ALA A 574 20.11 5.94 44.56
C ALA A 574 18.57 6.00 44.68
N ARG A 575 17.85 5.01 44.12
CA ARG A 575 16.38 4.88 44.25
C ARG A 575 15.90 4.84 45.72
N GLN A 576 16.66 4.20 46.61
CA GLN A 576 16.30 4.09 48.03
C GLN A 576 16.57 5.40 48.79
N LEU A 577 17.54 6.19 48.32
CA LEU A 577 17.92 7.46 48.94
C LEU A 577 17.03 8.65 48.53
N VAL A 578 16.27 8.58 47.42
CA VAL A 578 15.37 9.67 46.95
C VAL A 578 14.47 10.20 48.06
N LYS A 579 13.81 9.31 48.82
CA LYS A 579 12.86 9.69 49.88
C LYS A 579 13.52 10.36 51.10
N ALA A 580 14.79 10.04 51.37
CA ALA A 580 15.61 10.70 52.38
C ALA A 580 16.11 12.07 51.89
N VAL A 581 16.46 12.20 50.61
CA VAL A 581 16.83 13.48 49.99
C VAL A 581 15.63 14.44 49.96
N ALA A 582 14.45 13.96 49.57
CA ALA A 582 13.22 14.77 49.52
C ALA A 582 12.82 15.32 50.89
N THR A 583 12.87 14.49 51.94
CA THR A 583 12.55 14.92 53.32
C THR A 583 13.61 15.85 53.92
N LEU A 584 14.91 15.64 53.63
CA LEU A 584 15.98 16.51 54.13
C LEU A 584 16.11 17.86 53.39
N LEU A 585 15.62 17.96 52.15
CA LEU A 585 15.61 19.20 51.35
C LEU A 585 14.23 19.88 51.27
N GLN A 586 13.20 19.32 51.94
CA GLN A 586 11.81 19.80 51.86
C GLN A 586 11.28 19.93 50.43
N LEU A 587 11.65 18.99 49.54
CA LEU A 587 11.17 18.97 48.17
C LEU A 587 9.65 18.75 48.14
N SER A 588 8.96 19.44 47.22
CA SER A 588 7.56 19.16 46.95
C SER A 588 7.39 17.74 46.37
N HIS A 589 6.18 17.20 46.49
CA HIS A 589 5.89 15.86 45.97
C HIS A 589 5.98 15.78 44.43
N GLU A 590 5.86 16.91 43.73
CA GLU A 590 6.06 16.99 42.29
C GLU A 590 7.56 16.97 41.91
N GLU A 591 8.42 17.62 42.69
CA GLU A 591 9.88 17.55 42.54
C GLU A 591 10.43 16.16 42.89
N GLU A 592 9.94 15.53 43.98
CA GLU A 592 10.27 14.14 44.34
C GLU A 592 9.91 13.18 43.18
N LYS A 593 8.71 13.33 42.62
CA LYS A 593 8.21 12.53 41.49
C LYS A 593 9.00 12.79 40.21
N LEU A 594 9.37 14.04 39.92
CA LEU A 594 10.23 14.38 38.77
C LEU A 594 11.60 13.70 38.89
N LEU A 595 12.21 13.76 40.08
CA LEU A 595 13.53 13.18 40.36
C LEU A 595 13.51 11.64 40.24
N GLN A 596 12.46 11.00 40.76
CA GLN A 596 12.21 9.56 40.61
C GLN A 596 11.95 9.14 39.15
N ASN A 597 11.22 9.96 38.38
CA ASN A 597 10.97 9.75 36.96
C ASN A 597 12.26 9.86 36.14
N THR A 598 13.08 10.89 36.37
CA THR A 598 14.38 11.06 35.68
C THR A 598 15.33 9.91 35.96
N LEU A 599 15.40 9.44 37.22
CA LEU A 599 16.23 8.29 37.59
C LEU A 599 15.72 6.98 36.97
N THR A 600 14.41 6.84 36.77
CA THR A 600 13.80 5.67 36.12
C THR A 600 13.94 5.69 34.60
N TRP A 601 13.77 6.85 33.95
CA TRP A 601 14.02 7.05 32.52
C TRP A 601 15.45 6.67 32.13
N LYS A 602 16.44 7.05 32.97
CA LYS A 602 17.85 6.66 32.81
C LYS A 602 18.13 5.16 32.81
N MET A 603 17.19 4.32 33.26
CA MET A 603 17.31 2.86 33.28
C MET A 603 16.38 2.15 32.28
N SER A 604 15.73 2.90 31.39
CA SER A 604 15.05 2.32 30.23
C SER A 604 16.03 2.06 29.10
N TRP A 605 15.97 0.87 28.49
CA TRP A 605 16.83 0.48 27.36
C TRP A 605 16.63 1.40 26.13
N PHE A 606 15.46 2.03 26.01
CA PHE A 606 15.09 2.89 24.87
C PHE A 606 15.49 4.37 25.07
N GLY A 607 16.79 4.61 25.27
CA GLY A 607 17.39 5.94 25.38
C GLY A 607 17.48 6.73 24.06
N SER A 608 16.42 6.75 23.24
CA SER A 608 16.43 7.44 21.94
C SER A 608 16.40 8.97 22.08
N ARG A 609 17.31 9.65 21.38
CA ARG A 609 17.36 11.12 21.29
C ARG A 609 16.08 11.68 20.68
N ARG A 610 15.64 12.84 21.17
CA ARG A 610 14.73 13.72 20.40
C ARG A 610 15.53 14.49 19.34
N GLY A 611 14.95 14.63 18.15
CA GLY A 611 15.31 15.68 17.20
C GLY A 611 16.05 15.25 15.93
N GLN A 612 15.30 14.75 14.94
CA GLN A 612 15.17 15.46 13.66
C GLN A 612 13.93 14.97 12.90
N HIS A 613 13.39 15.82 12.02
CA HIS A 613 12.12 15.62 11.32
C HIS A 613 12.37 15.62 9.81
N SER A 614 12.30 14.45 9.17
CA SER A 614 12.36 14.33 7.72
C SER A 614 11.67 13.03 7.29
N GLN A 615 10.67 13.15 6.41
CA GLN A 615 10.15 12.02 5.64
C GLN A 615 11.05 11.79 4.43
N ILE A 616 11.21 10.54 4.01
CA ILE A 616 11.31 10.12 2.59
C ILE A 616 11.01 8.62 2.53
N SER A 617 10.60 8.14 1.35
CA SER A 617 9.83 6.92 1.15
C SER A 617 10.64 5.65 0.87
N GLN A 618 9.89 4.55 0.75
CA GLN A 618 10.31 3.16 0.56
C GLN A 618 11.19 2.91 -0.68
N SER A 619 11.94 1.80 -0.66
CA SER A 619 12.40 1.06 -1.85
C SER A 619 12.59 -0.42 -1.44
N THR A 620 11.62 -1.29 -1.74
CA THR A 620 11.55 -2.18 -2.93
C THR A 620 12.69 -3.21 -3.05
N THR A 621 12.33 -4.49 -2.93
CA THR A 621 13.22 -5.65 -3.10
C THR A 621 12.68 -6.64 -4.13
N VAL A 622 13.37 -6.72 -5.27
CA VAL A 622 13.64 -7.90 -6.14
C VAL A 622 12.54 -8.97 -6.34
N PRO A 623 12.06 -9.18 -7.60
CA PRO A 623 11.38 -10.40 -8.02
C PRO A 623 12.38 -11.51 -8.49
N PRO A 624 11.97 -12.80 -8.50
CA PRO A 624 12.77 -13.91 -9.03
C PRO A 624 12.75 -13.99 -10.57
N SER A 625 13.55 -14.93 -11.11
CA SER A 625 13.59 -15.34 -12.53
C SER A 625 12.50 -16.35 -12.89
#